data_AF-A0A238IVN4-F1
#
_entry.id   AF-A0A238IVN4-F1
#
_cell.length_a   1.000
_cell.length_b   1.000
_cell.length_c   1.000
_cell.angle_alpha   90.00
_cell.angle_beta   90.00
_cell.angle_gamma   90.00
#
_symmetry.space_group_name_H-M   'P 1'
#
loop_
_entity.id
_entity.type
_entity.pdbx_description
1 polymer ?
#
loop_
_entity_poly.entity_id
_entity_poly.type
_entity_poly.pdbx_seq_one_letter_code
_entity_poly.pdbx_strand_id
1 'polypeptide(L)'
;MAFIISLAASPAFADITGPDGRVIECYCTDTQGDRIDLGQETCLVVNGRSFMALCEMSLNVPIWRDTGVGCVSSSLGQDILDFSKPALQSFPVNSPV
;
A
#
# COMPACT_ATOMS: atom_id res chain seq x y z
N MET A 1 6.21 -38.13 36.82
CA MET A 1 4.88 -37.47 36.73
C MET A 1 5.06 -36.21 35.90
N ALA A 2 4.84 -36.26 34.58
CA ALA A 2 5.01 -35.12 33.69
C ALA A 2 3.66 -34.40 33.54
N PHE A 3 3.54 -33.18 34.05
CA PHE A 3 2.37 -32.33 33.85
C PHE A 3 2.50 -31.61 32.51
N ILE A 4 1.73 -32.03 31.51
CA ILE A 4 1.61 -31.34 30.23
C ILE A 4 0.62 -30.18 30.43
N ILE A 5 1.12 -28.94 30.48
CA ILE A 5 0.30 -27.73 30.55
C ILE A 5 -0.18 -27.42 29.12
N SER A 6 -1.45 -27.70 28.85
CA SER A 6 -2.10 -27.36 27.57
C SER A 6 -2.59 -25.91 27.61
N LEU A 7 -1.93 -25.01 26.88
CA LEU A 7 -2.40 -23.62 26.72
C LEU A 7 -3.56 -23.58 25.73
N ALA A 8 -4.79 -23.51 26.25
CA ALA A 8 -5.95 -23.17 25.44
C ALA A 8 -5.96 -21.65 25.18
N ALA A 9 -5.44 -21.23 24.03
CA ALA A 9 -5.58 -19.86 23.56
C ALA A 9 -7.05 -19.61 23.18
N SER A 10 -7.79 -18.89 24.02
CA SER A 10 -9.14 -18.44 23.69
C SER A 10 -9.04 -17.26 22.72
N PRO A 11 -9.81 -17.23 21.61
CA PRO A 11 -9.85 -16.07 20.74
C PRO A 11 -10.46 -14.90 21.50
N ALA A 12 -9.70 -13.80 21.63
CA ALA A 12 -10.21 -12.55 22.17
C ALA A 12 -10.98 -11.82 21.07
N PHE A 13 -12.31 -11.79 21.16
CA PHE A 13 -13.15 -10.95 20.31
C PHE A 13 -13.11 -9.52 20.88
N ALA A 14 -12.42 -8.61 20.18
CA ALA A 14 -12.30 -7.20 20.54
C ALA A 14 -13.25 -6.30 19.72
N ASP A 15 -14.37 -6.86 19.26
CA ASP A 15 -15.27 -6.16 18.34
C ASP A 15 -16.38 -5.42 19.11
N ILE A 16 -16.59 -4.14 18.79
CA ILE A 16 -17.57 -3.30 19.48
C ILE A 16 -18.90 -3.37 18.73
N THR A 17 -19.91 -3.93 19.40
CA THR A 17 -21.29 -3.90 18.92
C THR A 17 -21.97 -2.61 19.40
N GLY A 18 -22.49 -1.85 18.44
CA GLY A 18 -23.27 -0.65 18.74
C GLY A 18 -24.65 -0.98 19.32
N PRO A 19 -25.41 0.04 19.76
CA PRO A 19 -26.77 -0.12 20.32
C PRO A 19 -27.75 -0.86 19.39
N ASP A 20 -27.53 -0.76 18.07
CA ASP A 20 -28.33 -1.42 17.05
C ASP A 20 -27.91 -2.87 16.76
N GLY A 21 -26.97 -3.43 17.54
CA GLY A 21 -26.46 -4.80 17.39
C GLY A 21 -25.55 -5.02 16.18
N ARG A 22 -25.19 -3.95 15.45
CA ARG A 22 -24.22 -4.00 14.35
C ARG A 22 -22.81 -3.75 14.88
N VAL A 23 -21.83 -4.43 14.28
CA VAL A 23 -20.42 -4.13 14.49
C VAL A 23 -20.12 -2.74 13.95
N ILE A 24 -19.40 -1.94 14.74
CA ILE A 24 -18.93 -0.62 14.32
C ILE A 24 -17.63 -0.81 13.53
N GLU A 25 -17.67 -0.54 12.23
CA GLU A 25 -16.49 -0.62 11.37
C GLU A 25 -15.70 0.69 11.40
N CYS A 26 -14.61 0.71 12.17
CA CYS A 26 -13.63 1.81 12.13
C CYS A 26 -12.70 1.65 10.92
N TYR A 27 -12.37 2.76 10.27
CA TYR A 27 -11.51 2.79 9.09
C TYR A 27 -10.70 4.09 9.03
N CYS A 28 -9.62 4.07 8.25
CA CYS A 28 -8.83 5.25 7.94
C CYS A 28 -9.26 5.82 6.59
N THR A 29 -9.06 7.12 6.41
CA THR A 29 -9.28 7.79 5.12
C THR A 29 -7.94 8.24 4.55
N ASP A 30 -7.72 7.96 3.28
CA ASP A 30 -6.50 8.37 2.59
C ASP A 30 -6.56 9.85 2.16
N THR A 31 -5.55 10.30 1.42
CA THR A 31 -5.48 11.69 0.94
C THR A 31 -6.51 12.04 -0.15
N GLN A 32 -7.08 11.04 -0.82
CA GLN A 32 -8.11 11.20 -1.84
C GLN A 32 -9.53 11.08 -1.28
N GLY A 33 -9.67 10.65 -0.02
CA GLY A 33 -10.97 10.39 0.60
C GLY A 33 -11.38 8.92 0.58
N ASP A 34 -10.54 8.03 0.07
CA ASP A 34 -10.83 6.60 -0.03
C ASP A 34 -10.77 5.95 1.36
N ARG A 35 -11.73 5.04 1.59
CA ARG A 35 -11.78 4.24 2.81
C ARG A 35 -10.74 3.12 2.75
N ILE A 36 -9.98 2.98 3.83
CA ILE A 36 -9.00 1.92 4.04
C ILE A 36 -9.31 1.22 5.37
N ASP A 37 -9.51 -0.08 5.32
CA ASP A 37 -9.91 -0.87 6.48
C ASP A 37 -8.73 -1.11 7.43
N LEU A 38 -9.04 -1.40 8.70
CA LEU A 38 -8.02 -1.72 9.70
C LEU A 38 -7.14 -2.91 9.27
N GLY A 39 -5.84 -2.78 9.47
CA GLY A 39 -4.84 -3.77 9.09
C GLY A 39 -4.40 -3.70 7.63
N GLN A 40 -4.98 -2.80 6.81
CA GLN A 40 -4.53 -2.56 5.45
C GLN A 40 -3.40 -1.53 5.40
N GLU A 41 -2.48 -1.75 4.46
CA GLU A 41 -1.40 -0.82 4.15
C GLU A 41 -1.69 -0.09 2.83
N THR A 42 -1.30 1.18 2.77
CA THR A 42 -1.34 1.99 1.55
C THR A 42 -0.16 2.94 1.48
N CYS A 43 0.22 3.36 0.28
CA CYS A 43 1.19 4.43 0.11
C CYS A 43 0.49 5.77 0.32
N LEU A 44 0.83 6.47 1.42
CA LEU A 44 0.23 7.75 1.75
C LEU A 44 1.17 8.89 1.39
N VAL A 45 0.65 9.91 0.70
CA VAL A 45 1.42 11.12 0.31
C VAL A 45 0.90 12.34 1.05
N VAL A 46 1.61 12.75 2.09
CA VAL A 46 1.23 13.91 2.92
C VAL A 46 2.29 15.00 2.79
N ASN A 47 1.90 16.19 2.36
CA ASN A 47 2.82 17.32 2.15
C ASN A 47 4.04 16.97 1.28
N GLY A 48 3.84 16.17 0.23
CA GLY A 48 4.89 15.77 -0.71
C GLY A 48 5.84 14.66 -0.23
N ARG A 49 5.66 14.13 0.98
CA ARG A 49 6.36 12.93 1.45
C ARG A 49 5.48 11.71 1.26
N SER A 50 6.02 10.70 0.58
CA SER A 50 5.40 9.37 0.46
C SER A 50 5.97 8.41 1.51
N PHE A 51 5.11 7.69 2.23
CA PHE A 51 5.51 6.63 3.15
C PHE A 51 4.47 5.49 3.15
N MET A 52 4.90 4.27 3.46
CA MET A 52 3.99 3.13 3.62
C MET A 52 3.26 3.24 4.96
N ALA A 53 1.96 3.47 4.91
CA ALA A 53 1.12 3.70 6.07
C ALA A 53 0.20 2.49 6.32
N LEU A 54 0.19 1.98 7.56
CA LEU A 54 -0.73 0.96 8.04
C LEU A 54 -1.89 1.63 8.76
N CYS A 55 -3.12 1.27 8.40
CA CYS A 55 -4.30 1.70 9.16
C CYS A 55 -4.42 0.84 10.42
N GLU A 56 -4.22 1.45 11.60
CA GLU A 56 -4.30 0.77 12.89
C GLU A 56 -5.24 1.45 13.86
N MET A 57 -5.59 0.75 14.93
CA MET A 57 -6.31 1.32 16.06
C MET A 57 -5.34 1.76 17.17
N SER A 58 -5.45 3.00 17.64
CA SER A 58 -4.76 3.47 18.84
C SER A 58 -5.70 4.28 19.73
N LEU A 59 -5.78 3.91 21.01
CA LEU A 59 -6.66 4.57 22.00
C LEU A 59 -8.12 4.70 21.52
N ASN A 60 -8.61 3.69 20.79
CA ASN A 60 -9.95 3.63 20.19
C ASN A 60 -10.18 4.59 19.02
N VAL A 61 -9.12 5.09 18.38
CA VAL A 61 -9.19 5.93 17.18
C VAL A 61 -8.40 5.26 16.04
N PRO A 62 -8.95 5.21 14.81
CA PRO A 62 -8.18 4.79 13.65
C PRO A 62 -7.09 5.82 13.36
N ILE A 63 -5.85 5.35 13.24
CA ILE A 63 -4.67 6.17 12.98
C ILE A 63 -3.86 5.59 11.83
N TRP A 64 -3.14 6.46 11.13
CA TRP A 64 -2.09 6.06 10.22
C TRP A 64 -0.79 5.84 11.00
N ARG A 65 -0.25 4.62 10.95
CA ARG A 65 1.11 4.33 11.42
C ARG A 65 2.07 4.25 10.23
N ASP A 66 3.16 5.00 10.31
CA ASP A 66 4.30 4.82 9.40
C ASP A 66 5.02 3.51 9.74
N THR A 67 5.11 2.59 8.76
CA THR A 67 5.77 1.29 8.90
C THR A 67 7.29 1.37 8.79
N GLY A 68 7.83 2.52 8.35
CA GLY A 68 9.24 2.71 8.02
C GLY A 68 9.63 2.15 6.65
N VAL A 69 8.69 1.54 5.92
CA VAL A 69 8.92 1.04 4.56
C VAL A 69 8.59 2.14 3.55
N GLY A 70 9.44 2.29 2.52
CA GLY A 70 9.17 3.20 1.41
C GLY A 70 8.08 2.67 0.48
N CYS A 71 7.38 3.55 -0.23
CA CYS A 71 6.43 3.13 -1.23
C CYS A 71 7.11 2.45 -2.42
N VAL A 72 6.51 1.37 -2.93
CA VAL A 72 6.99 0.70 -4.14
C VAL A 72 6.52 1.51 -5.36
N SER A 73 7.47 2.06 -6.11
CA SER A 73 7.21 2.72 -7.39
C SER A 73 7.63 1.80 -8.54
N SER A 74 6.69 1.43 -9.41
CA SER A 74 7.02 0.74 -10.67
C SER A 74 7.56 1.75 -11.69
N SER A 75 8.84 1.69 -12.02
CA SER A 75 9.43 2.47 -13.12
C SER A 75 9.24 1.73 -14.45
N LEU A 76 8.01 1.66 -14.97
CA LEU A 76 7.77 1.15 -16.32
C LEU A 76 7.68 2.31 -17.32
N GLY A 77 8.81 2.63 -17.96
CA GLY A 77 8.84 3.33 -19.24
C GLY A 77 9.07 4.84 -19.23
N GLN A 78 10.29 5.28 -18.90
CA GLN A 78 10.86 6.48 -19.55
C GLN A 78 11.75 6.11 -20.75
N ASP A 79 12.30 4.89 -20.80
CA ASP A 79 13.09 4.40 -21.94
C ASP A 79 12.26 4.08 -23.20
N ILE A 80 10.94 3.85 -23.07
CA ILE A 80 10.10 3.52 -24.24
C ILE A 80 9.68 4.78 -25.01
N LEU A 81 9.71 5.96 -24.40
CA LEU A 81 9.36 7.21 -25.10
C LEU A 81 10.48 7.73 -26.01
N ASP A 82 11.71 7.22 -25.91
CA ASP A 82 12.81 7.61 -26.81
C ASP A 82 13.04 6.64 -27.99
N PHE A 83 12.40 5.46 -27.98
CA PHE A 83 12.47 4.50 -29.11
C PHE A 83 11.51 4.86 -30.26
N SER A 84 10.66 5.88 -30.08
CA SER A 84 9.68 6.33 -31.09
C SER A 84 10.23 7.35 -32.09
N LYS A 85 11.53 7.70 -32.02
CA LYS A 85 12.21 8.39 -33.13
C LYS A 85 12.65 7.36 -34.18
N PRO A 86 11.97 7.22 -35.33
CA PRO A 86 12.52 6.43 -36.41
C PRO A 86 13.81 7.11 -36.88
N ALA A 87 14.95 6.46 -36.65
CA ALA A 87 16.21 6.82 -37.26
C ALA A 87 16.12 6.55 -38.77
N LEU A 88 15.57 7.50 -39.52
CA LEU A 88 15.68 7.51 -40.98
C LEU A 88 17.10 7.96 -41.33
N GLN A 89 18.05 7.03 -41.32
CA GLN A 89 19.37 7.25 -41.91
C GLN A 89 19.45 6.47 -43.22
N SER A 90 19.09 7.14 -44.32
CA SER A 90 19.43 6.68 -45.66
C SER A 90 20.92 6.96 -45.90
N PHE A 91 21.74 5.92 -45.89
CA PHE A 91 23.13 6.00 -46.36
C PHE A 91 23.17 5.96 -47.90
N PRO A 92 23.91 6.85 -48.59
CA PRO A 92 24.11 6.74 -50.02
C PRO A 92 25.13 5.62 -50.31
N VAL A 93 24.68 4.56 -50.99
CA VAL A 93 25.56 3.59 -51.65
C VAL A 93 26.04 4.21 -52.96
N ASN A 94 27.32 4.59 -53.02
CA ASN A 94 27.97 4.89 -54.30
C ASN A 94 28.38 3.58 -54.96
N SER A 95 27.93 3.36 -56.20
CA SER A 95 28.34 2.26 -57.07
C SER A 95 29.48 2.73 -57.98
N PRO A 96 30.58 1.97 -58.12
CA PRO A 96 31.66 2.34 -59.04
C PRO A 96 31.31 1.94 -60.49
N VAL A 97 31.50 2.87 -61.42
CA VAL A 97 31.72 2.64 -62.86
C VAL A 97 33.01 3.33 -63.23
#